data_AF-A0A1B6DV62-F1
#
_entry.id   AF-A0A1B6DV62-F1
#
_cell.length_a   1.000
_cell.length_b   1.000
_cell.length_c   1.000
_cell.angle_alpha   90.00
_cell.angle_beta   90.00
_cell.angle_gamma   90.00
#
_symmetry.space_group_name_H-M   'P 1'
#
loop_
_entity.id
_entity.type
_entity.pdbx_description
1 polymer ?
#
loop_
_entity_poly.entity_id
_entity_poly.type
_entity_poly.pdbx_seq_one_letter_code
_entity_poly.pdbx_strand_id
1 'polypeptide(L)'
;MDATSVVLYLFILSCDGQYDEEDEYSLESSDYHKNNFEGESEEANELFNNLTKRDKLIYRKLEHPVAKDGDKLCHDIISFNENFDMVVKPISEHKLYAFKIAKLLIDSQGPSFLHSSPRFHNLQKLNQWSDQKLGHLCRLIVSTKMLWEELKDSYMDMSLRYAYKHIF
;
A
#
# COMPACT_ATOMS: atom_id res chain seq x y z
N MET A 1 -19.92 4.68 27.35
CA MET A 1 -19.20 4.96 26.09
C MET A 1 -17.90 5.62 26.47
N ASP A 2 -16.77 5.00 26.12
CA ASP A 2 -15.44 5.46 26.52
C ASP A 2 -14.91 6.50 25.52
N ALA A 3 -14.28 7.56 26.03
CA ALA A 3 -13.91 8.76 25.27
C ALA A 3 -12.93 8.43 24.12
N THR A 4 -12.10 7.41 24.31
CA THR A 4 -11.14 6.89 23.33
C THR A 4 -11.80 6.33 22.06
N SER A 5 -13.01 5.79 22.20
CA SER A 5 -13.78 5.21 21.09
C SER A 5 -14.40 6.29 20.20
N VAL A 6 -14.76 7.43 20.79
CA VAL A 6 -15.30 8.60 20.09
C VAL A 6 -14.21 9.32 19.30
N VAL A 7 -12.99 9.40 19.83
CA VAL A 7 -11.85 10.02 19.12
C VAL A 7 -11.46 9.22 17.88
N LEU A 8 -11.46 7.88 17.96
CA LEU A 8 -11.18 7.04 16.79
C LEU A 8 -12.29 7.17 15.73
N TYR A 9 -13.55 7.28 16.15
CA TYR A 9 -14.70 7.47 15.25
C TYR A 9 -14.70 8.85 14.58
N LEU A 10 -14.28 9.90 15.29
CA LEU A 10 -14.13 11.24 14.75
C LEU A 10 -12.94 11.36 13.80
N PHE A 11 -11.83 10.65 14.07
CA PHE A 11 -10.69 10.59 13.14
C PHE A 11 -11.07 9.89 11.82
N ILE A 12 -11.93 8.87 11.89
CA ILE A 12 -12.46 8.15 10.71
C ILE A 12 -13.30 9.08 9.82
N LEU A 13 -14.09 10.00 10.40
CA LEU A 13 -14.94 10.92 9.63
C LEU A 13 -14.18 12.12 9.04
N SER A 14 -13.02 12.49 9.60
CA SER A 14 -12.19 13.59 9.07
C SER A 14 -11.30 13.19 7.88
N CYS A 15 -11.23 11.91 7.53
CA CYS A 15 -10.45 11.43 6.38
C CYS A 15 -11.23 11.43 5.06
N ASP A 16 -12.52 11.77 5.04
CA ASP A 16 -13.35 11.93 3.83
C ASP A 16 -13.23 13.35 3.22
N GLY A 17 -12.03 13.94 3.30
CA GLY A 17 -11.73 15.23 2.67
C GLY A 17 -11.48 15.07 1.18
N GLN A 18 -12.40 15.64 0.38
CA GLN A 18 -12.38 15.73 -1.08
C GLN A 18 -11.03 16.20 -1.63
N TYR A 19 -10.51 15.49 -2.64
CA TYR A 19 -9.54 16.02 -3.59
C TYR A 19 -10.09 15.84 -5.00
N ASP A 20 -10.51 16.96 -5.58
CA ASP A 20 -10.72 17.15 -7.01
C ASP A 20 -9.44 17.72 -7.66
N GLU A 21 -9.35 17.54 -8.98
CA GLU A 21 -8.46 18.16 -9.98
C GLU A 21 -7.14 17.43 -10.33
N GLU A 22 -7.25 16.66 -11.43
CA GLU A 22 -6.49 16.77 -12.69
C GLU A 22 -5.04 17.26 -12.64
N ASP A 23 -4.11 16.39 -13.09
CA ASP A 23 -3.06 16.77 -14.05
C ASP A 23 -2.44 15.51 -14.68
N GLU A 24 -2.73 15.32 -15.97
CA GLU A 24 -2.27 14.22 -16.81
C GLU A 24 -0.89 14.56 -17.41
N TYR A 25 0.20 14.16 -16.74
CA TYR A 25 1.54 14.20 -17.34
C TYR A 25 1.90 12.86 -17.98
N SER A 26 1.69 12.79 -19.30
CA SER A 26 2.20 11.72 -20.15
C SER A 26 3.73 11.86 -20.30
N LEU A 27 4.48 10.98 -19.65
CA LEU A 27 5.94 10.83 -19.83
C LEU A 27 6.21 9.72 -20.84
N GLU A 28 6.38 10.10 -22.11
CA GLU A 28 6.89 9.23 -23.16
C GLU A 28 8.30 8.72 -22.82
N SER A 29 8.53 7.46 -23.18
CA SER A 29 9.71 6.66 -22.90
C SER A 29 11.00 7.24 -23.50
N SER A 30 12.09 7.20 -22.72
CA SER A 30 13.44 7.15 -23.29
C SER A 30 14.16 5.88 -22.85
N ASP A 31 14.51 5.07 -23.85
CA ASP A 31 15.36 3.87 -23.78
C ASP A 31 16.73 4.15 -23.13
N TYR A 32 16.92 3.87 -21.83
CA TYR A 32 18.27 3.85 -21.26
C TYR A 32 18.49 2.74 -20.22
N HIS A 33 19.59 2.00 -20.45
CA HIS A 33 20.22 0.94 -19.64
C HIS A 33 19.69 -0.49 -19.74
N LYS A 34 19.93 -1.06 -20.93
CA LYS A 34 20.32 -2.46 -21.09
C LYS A 34 21.76 -2.63 -20.56
N ASN A 35 22.00 -3.73 -19.85
CA ASN A 35 23.27 -4.28 -19.34
C ASN A 35 23.49 -4.06 -17.83
N ASN A 36 23.40 -5.18 -17.09
CA ASN A 36 23.42 -5.43 -15.63
C ASN A 36 22.07 -5.66 -14.92
N PHE A 37 20.93 -5.58 -15.62
CA PHE A 37 19.60 -5.56 -14.98
C PHE A 37 18.84 -6.89 -14.90
N GLU A 38 19.29 -7.98 -15.52
CA GLU A 38 18.43 -9.19 -15.64
C GLU A 38 18.16 -9.86 -14.28
N GLY A 39 19.14 -9.96 -13.38
CA GLY A 39 18.97 -10.55 -12.05
C GLY A 39 18.17 -9.68 -11.07
N GLU A 40 18.51 -8.39 -10.96
CA GLU A 40 17.75 -7.44 -10.11
C GLU A 40 16.32 -7.20 -10.63
N SER A 41 16.10 -7.38 -11.94
CA SER A 41 14.76 -7.31 -12.54
C SER A 41 13.91 -8.53 -12.19
N GLU A 42 14.49 -9.72 -12.03
CA GLU A 42 13.73 -10.92 -11.69
C GLU A 42 13.25 -10.89 -10.24
N GLU A 43 14.12 -10.53 -9.30
CA GLU A 43 13.77 -10.36 -7.88
C GLU A 43 12.74 -9.22 -7.68
N ALA A 44 12.93 -8.09 -8.39
CA ALA A 44 11.98 -6.98 -8.35
C ALA A 44 10.59 -7.37 -8.90
N ASN A 45 10.57 -8.12 -10.00
CA ASN A 45 9.33 -8.63 -10.59
C ASN A 45 8.65 -9.65 -9.67
N GLU A 46 9.42 -10.55 -9.04
CA GLU A 46 8.89 -11.50 -8.07
C GLU A 46 8.27 -10.78 -6.87
N LEU A 47 8.96 -9.78 -6.31
CA LEU A 47 8.46 -8.99 -5.19
C LEU A 47 7.16 -8.26 -5.55
N PHE A 48 7.11 -7.60 -6.72
CA PHE A 48 5.90 -6.92 -7.21
C PHE A 48 4.74 -7.91 -7.42
N ASN A 49 5.01 -9.06 -8.03
CA ASN A 49 4.00 -10.11 -8.24
C ASN A 49 3.46 -10.66 -6.92
N ASN A 50 4.34 -10.85 -5.93
CA ASN A 50 3.97 -11.31 -4.59
C ASN A 50 3.10 -10.27 -3.86
N LEU A 51 3.47 -8.99 -3.93
CA LEU A 51 2.66 -7.89 -3.39
C LEU A 51 1.28 -7.86 -4.05
N THR A 52 1.22 -7.88 -5.38
CA THR A 52 -0.04 -7.83 -6.14
C THR A 52 -0.94 -9.03 -5.83
N LYS A 53 -0.38 -10.24 -5.76
CA LYS A 53 -1.14 -11.46 -5.44
C LYS A 53 -1.73 -11.38 -4.04
N ARG A 54 -0.97 -10.85 -3.08
CA ARG A 54 -1.41 -10.75 -1.69
C ARG A 54 -2.40 -9.62 -1.48
N ASP A 55 -2.22 -8.49 -2.15
CA ASP A 55 -3.21 -7.40 -2.20
C ASP A 55 -4.58 -7.92 -2.64
N LYS A 56 -4.65 -8.62 -3.78
CA LYS A 56 -5.90 -9.24 -4.28
C LYS A 56 -6.53 -10.23 -3.29
N LEU A 57 -5.70 -10.99 -2.57
CA LEU A 57 -6.17 -11.92 -1.55
C LEU A 57 -6.79 -11.19 -0.34
N ILE A 58 -6.11 -10.15 0.14
CA ILE A 58 -6.56 -9.31 1.26
C ILE A 58 -7.87 -8.62 0.88
N TYR A 59 -7.92 -7.98 -0.30
CA TYR A 59 -9.11 -7.34 -0.83
C TYR A 59 -10.30 -8.29 -0.85
N ARG A 60 -10.14 -9.49 -1.43
CA ARG A 60 -11.20 -10.51 -1.46
C ARG A 60 -11.68 -10.90 -0.06
N LYS A 61 -10.77 -11.05 0.91
CA LYS A 61 -11.11 -11.42 2.29
C LYS A 61 -11.82 -10.31 3.06
N LEU A 62 -11.55 -9.04 2.72
CA LEU A 62 -12.25 -7.89 3.29
C LEU A 62 -13.67 -7.73 2.70
N GLU A 63 -13.82 -7.96 1.39
CA GLU A 63 -15.12 -7.93 0.69
C GLU A 63 -16.01 -9.13 1.04
N HIS A 64 -15.41 -10.31 1.23
CA HIS A 64 -16.11 -11.57 1.51
C HIS A 64 -15.56 -12.25 2.77
N PRO A 65 -15.80 -11.67 3.96
CA PRO A 65 -15.21 -12.17 5.19
C PRO A 65 -15.82 -13.51 5.62
N VAL A 66 -14.96 -14.42 6.07
CA VAL A 66 -15.32 -15.72 6.65
C VAL A 66 -14.99 -15.70 8.14
N ALA A 67 -15.91 -16.19 8.99
CA ALA A 67 -15.80 -16.08 10.45
C ALA A 67 -14.46 -16.58 11.03
N LYS A 68 -13.91 -17.67 10.46
CA LYS A 68 -12.67 -18.30 10.93
C LYS A 68 -11.39 -17.74 10.34
N ASP A 69 -11.45 -16.80 9.40
CA ASP A 69 -10.27 -16.34 8.65
C ASP A 69 -9.68 -15.02 9.15
N GLY A 70 -10.18 -14.45 10.25
CA GLY A 70 -9.70 -13.16 10.74
C GLY A 70 -8.23 -13.14 11.14
N ASP A 71 -7.73 -14.19 11.77
CA ASP A 71 -6.30 -14.29 12.12
C ASP A 71 -5.44 -14.47 10.87
N LYS A 72 -5.93 -15.22 9.89
CA LYS A 72 -5.25 -15.36 8.59
C LYS A 72 -5.23 -14.04 7.82
N LEU A 73 -6.31 -13.27 7.85
CA LEU A 73 -6.35 -11.95 7.22
C LEU A 73 -5.33 -11.00 7.86
N CYS A 74 -5.28 -10.97 9.20
CA CYS A 74 -4.29 -10.15 9.90
C CYS A 74 -2.87 -10.59 9.54
N HIS A 75 -2.60 -11.90 9.51
CA HIS A 75 -1.31 -12.44 9.09
C HIS A 75 -0.95 -12.07 7.64
N ASP A 76 -1.93 -12.09 6.73
CA ASP A 76 -1.71 -11.67 5.34
C ASP A 76 -1.36 -10.19 5.22
N ILE A 77 -2.01 -9.32 6.00
CA ILE A 77 -1.69 -7.88 6.00
C ILE A 77 -0.32 -7.63 6.65
N ILE A 78 0.02 -8.34 7.74
CA ILE A 78 1.36 -8.24 8.36
C ILE A 78 2.43 -8.56 7.32
N SER A 79 2.31 -9.70 6.65
CA SER A 79 3.33 -10.12 5.71
C SER A 79 3.27 -9.35 4.38
N PHE A 80 2.13 -8.73 4.04
CA PHE A 80 2.08 -7.69 3.01
C PHE A 80 2.91 -6.48 3.42
N ASN A 81 2.73 -5.96 4.64
CA ASN A 81 3.46 -4.80 5.14
C ASN A 81 4.97 -5.06 5.22
N GLU A 82 5.39 -6.26 5.64
CA GLU A 82 6.80 -6.66 5.63
C GLU A 82 7.40 -6.62 4.22
N ASN A 83 6.71 -7.22 3.23
CA ASN A 83 7.17 -7.20 1.84
C ASN A 83 7.12 -5.78 1.25
N PHE A 84 6.15 -4.97 1.68
CA PHE A 84 5.99 -3.62 1.15
C PHE A 84 7.09 -2.68 1.68
N ASP A 85 7.46 -2.83 2.96
CA ASP A 85 8.60 -2.16 3.57
C ASP A 85 9.94 -2.50 2.89
N MET A 86 10.08 -3.72 2.33
CA MET A 86 11.21 -4.10 1.48
C MET A 86 11.27 -3.34 0.15
N VAL A 87 10.21 -2.62 -0.24
CA VAL A 87 10.22 -1.68 -1.38
C VAL A 87 10.46 -0.25 -0.89
N VAL A 88 9.81 0.13 0.22
CA VAL A 88 9.88 1.49 0.80
C VAL A 88 11.30 1.85 1.26
N LYS A 89 12.00 0.96 1.95
CA LYS A 89 13.37 1.24 2.42
C LYS A 89 14.36 1.43 1.26
N PRO A 90 14.41 0.54 0.25
CA PRO A 90 15.32 0.75 -0.87
C PRO A 90 15.01 2.00 -1.71
N ILE A 91 13.75 2.45 -1.81
CA ILE A 91 13.46 3.70 -2.53
C ILE A 91 14.02 4.92 -1.79
N SER A 92 13.90 4.97 -0.46
CA SER A 92 14.49 6.07 0.34
C SER A 92 16.03 6.03 0.33
N GLU A 93 16.62 4.85 0.09
CA GLU A 93 18.05 4.68 -0.21
C GLU A 93 18.42 4.91 -1.69
N HIS A 94 17.50 5.39 -2.52
CA HIS A 94 17.69 5.71 -3.94
C HIS A 94 18.11 4.50 -4.81
N LYS A 95 17.61 3.31 -4.50
CA LYS A 95 17.89 2.09 -5.29
C LYS A 95 17.03 2.06 -6.55
N LEU A 96 17.67 1.92 -7.72
CA LEU A 96 17.02 1.94 -9.03
C LEU A 96 15.98 0.83 -9.24
N TYR A 97 16.21 -0.38 -8.75
CA TYR A 97 15.24 -1.47 -8.88
C TYR A 97 13.94 -1.15 -8.13
N ALA A 98 14.06 -0.54 -6.95
CA ALA A 98 12.91 -0.15 -6.12
C ALA A 98 12.13 0.99 -6.75
N PHE A 99 12.80 1.91 -7.47
CA PHE A 99 12.14 2.94 -8.27
C PHE A 99 11.21 2.37 -9.34
N LYS A 100 11.61 1.27 -10.01
CA LYS A 100 10.75 0.61 -11.00
C LYS A 100 9.51 0.00 -10.36
N ILE A 101 9.67 -0.67 -9.21
CA ILE A 101 8.54 -1.26 -8.46
C ILE A 101 7.62 -0.14 -7.95
N ALA A 102 8.19 0.91 -7.37
CA ALA A 102 7.45 2.06 -6.87
C ALA A 102 6.63 2.70 -7.98
N LYS A 103 7.21 2.91 -9.17
CA LYS A 103 6.47 3.39 -10.34
C LYS A 103 5.26 2.51 -10.66
N LEU A 104 5.42 1.19 -10.73
CA LEU A 104 4.31 0.28 -11.01
C LEU A 104 3.20 0.34 -9.96
N LEU A 105 3.57 0.52 -8.68
CA LEU A 105 2.61 0.67 -7.58
C LEU A 105 1.91 2.04 -7.60
N ILE A 106 2.61 3.10 -8.00
CA ILE A 106 2.04 4.44 -8.22
C ILE A 106 1.04 4.41 -9.38
N ASP A 107 1.42 3.82 -10.50
CA ASP A 107 0.57 3.67 -11.69
C ASP A 107 -0.68 2.83 -11.37
N SER A 108 -0.59 1.88 -10.43
CA SER A 108 -1.72 1.07 -9.96
C SER A 108 -2.55 1.73 -8.85
N GLN A 109 -2.25 2.98 -8.47
CA GLN A 109 -2.89 3.72 -7.37
C GLN A 109 -2.77 3.03 -5.99
N GLY A 110 -1.68 2.29 -5.78
CA GLY A 110 -1.36 1.64 -4.51
C GLY A 110 -2.13 0.34 -4.24
N PRO A 111 -2.07 -0.19 -3.00
CA PRO A 111 -2.75 -1.44 -2.64
C PRO A 111 -4.26 -1.30 -2.72
N SER A 112 -4.90 -2.13 -3.55
CA SER A 112 -6.35 -2.08 -3.79
C SER A 112 -7.19 -2.29 -2.53
N PHE A 113 -6.70 -3.06 -1.56
CA PHE A 113 -7.41 -3.25 -0.30
C PHE A 113 -7.52 -1.99 0.56
N LEU A 114 -6.67 -0.97 0.34
CA LEU A 114 -6.81 0.33 1.02
C LEU A 114 -8.01 1.13 0.55
N HIS A 115 -8.47 0.87 -0.68
CA HIS A 115 -9.68 1.47 -1.27
C HIS A 115 -10.95 0.70 -0.89
N SER A 116 -10.80 -0.52 -0.35
CA SER A 116 -11.93 -1.23 0.23
C SER A 116 -12.33 -0.56 1.54
N SER A 117 -13.64 -0.33 1.74
CA SER A 117 -14.18 0.09 3.03
C SER A 117 -14.69 -1.16 3.74
N PRO A 118 -13.85 -1.86 4.55
CA PRO A 118 -14.30 -3.02 5.29
C PRO A 118 -15.54 -2.68 6.09
N ARG A 119 -16.61 -3.44 5.88
CA ARG A 119 -17.85 -3.30 6.63
C ARG A 119 -17.63 -3.86 8.03
N PHE A 120 -16.92 -3.13 8.90
CA PHE A 120 -16.58 -3.54 10.26
C PHE A 120 -17.81 -3.98 11.08
N HIS A 121 -18.95 -3.34 10.82
CA HIS A 121 -20.23 -3.74 11.39
C HIS A 121 -20.61 -5.20 11.05
N ASN A 122 -20.38 -5.62 9.80
CA ASN A 122 -20.64 -6.98 9.35
C ASN A 122 -19.61 -7.96 9.90
N LEU A 123 -18.33 -7.56 9.99
CA LEU A 123 -17.28 -8.36 10.62
C LEU A 123 -17.60 -8.66 12.09
N GLN A 124 -18.15 -7.69 12.81
CA GLN A 124 -18.57 -7.87 14.20
C GLN A 124 -19.84 -8.72 14.30
N LYS A 125 -20.90 -8.38 13.56
CA LYS A 125 -22.23 -9.03 13.71
C LYS A 125 -22.33 -10.40 13.06
N LEU A 126 -21.81 -10.57 11.84
CA LEU A 126 -21.97 -11.79 11.05
C LEU A 126 -20.81 -12.76 11.27
N ASN A 127 -19.61 -12.23 11.45
CA ASN A 127 -18.39 -13.03 11.57
C ASN A 127 -17.93 -13.19 13.02
N GLN A 128 -18.59 -12.53 13.98
CA GLN A 128 -18.32 -12.62 15.43
C GLN A 128 -16.88 -12.23 15.79
N TRP A 129 -16.29 -11.28 15.07
CA TRP A 129 -14.96 -10.80 15.42
C TRP A 129 -15.03 -9.91 16.67
N SER A 130 -14.09 -10.13 17.58
CA SER A 130 -13.97 -9.32 18.79
C SER A 130 -13.47 -7.92 18.47
N ASP A 131 -13.83 -6.95 19.31
CA ASP A 131 -13.36 -5.56 19.19
C ASP A 131 -11.83 -5.46 19.19
N GLN A 132 -11.16 -6.31 19.99
CA GLN A 132 -9.71 -6.41 19.99
C GLN A 132 -9.16 -6.81 18.61
N LYS A 133 -9.80 -7.76 17.92
CA LYS A 133 -9.40 -8.23 16.60
C LYS A 133 -9.65 -7.16 15.53
N LEU A 134 -10.81 -6.49 15.60
CA LEU A 134 -11.12 -5.36 14.71
C LEU A 134 -10.12 -4.20 14.91
N GLY A 135 -9.79 -3.86 16.16
CA GLY A 135 -8.79 -2.86 16.47
C GLY A 135 -7.38 -3.26 16.02
N HIS A 136 -7.03 -4.54 16.04
CA HIS A 136 -5.78 -5.02 15.45
C HIS A 136 -5.78 -4.89 13.93
N LEU A 137 -6.85 -5.31 13.24
CA LEU A 137 -7.01 -5.13 11.79
C LEU A 137 -6.89 -3.66 11.38
N CYS A 138 -7.57 -2.74 12.09
CA CYS A 138 -7.50 -1.31 11.82
C CYS A 138 -6.05 -0.78 11.92
N ARG A 139 -5.31 -1.18 12.97
CA ARG A 139 -3.91 -0.77 13.12
C ARG A 139 -3.04 -1.25 11.96
N LEU A 140 -3.25 -2.48 11.50
CA LEU A 140 -2.50 -3.03 10.36
C LEU A 140 -2.78 -2.27 9.06
N ILE A 141 -4.05 -1.94 8.80
CA ILE A 141 -4.45 -1.13 7.63
C ILE A 141 -3.83 0.27 7.71
N VAL A 142 -3.85 0.91 8.89
CA VAL A 142 -3.20 2.21 9.09
C VAL A 142 -1.70 2.12 8.85
N SER A 143 -1.02 1.07 9.31
CA SER A 143 0.39 0.84 9.00
C SER A 143 0.65 0.72 7.50
N THR A 144 -0.21 0.02 6.75
CA THR A 144 -0.11 -0.03 5.29
C THR A 144 -0.27 1.36 4.66
N LYS A 145 -1.24 2.17 5.14
CA LYS A 145 -1.43 3.55 4.65
C LYS A 145 -0.18 4.40 4.89
N MET A 146 0.44 4.30 6.06
CA MET A 146 1.68 5.03 6.35
C MET A 146 2.82 4.62 5.40
N LEU A 147 3.01 3.33 5.16
CA LEU A 147 3.99 2.83 4.19
C LEU A 147 3.72 3.35 2.77
N TRP A 148 2.44 3.45 2.39
CA TRP A 148 2.05 3.99 1.09
C TRP A 148 2.40 5.47 0.94
N GLU A 149 2.10 6.30 1.94
CA GLU A 149 2.49 7.71 1.93
C GLU A 149 4.02 7.87 1.89
N GLU A 150 4.76 7.09 2.68
CA GLU A 150 6.23 7.11 2.67
C GLU A 150 6.81 6.70 1.31
N LEU A 151 6.21 5.72 0.64
CA LEU A 151 6.60 5.34 -0.72
C LEU A 151 6.40 6.50 -1.70
N LYS A 152 5.24 7.17 -1.65
CA LYS A 152 4.94 8.30 -2.54
C LYS A 152 5.94 9.43 -2.35
N ASP A 153 6.21 9.81 -1.10
CA ASP A 153 7.15 10.88 -0.78
C ASP A 153 8.57 10.53 -1.29
N SER A 154 9.02 9.30 -1.03
CA SER A 154 10.34 8.82 -1.47
C SER A 154 10.45 8.73 -2.99
N TYR A 155 9.39 8.27 -3.66
CA TYR A 155 9.32 8.18 -5.11
C TYR A 155 9.37 9.57 -5.76
N MET A 156 8.66 10.55 -5.20
CA MET A 156 8.67 11.93 -5.68
C MET A 156 10.04 12.58 -5.51
N ASP A 157 10.69 12.44 -4.34
CA ASP A 157 12.05 12.95 -4.12
C ASP A 157 13.05 12.34 -5.13
N MET A 158 13.00 11.02 -5.32
CA MET A 158 13.86 10.35 -6.28
C MET A 158 13.57 10.82 -7.72
N SER A 159 12.30 10.90 -8.12
CA SER A 159 11.89 11.35 -9.46
C SER A 159 12.40 12.77 -9.77
N LEU A 160 12.27 13.69 -8.82
CA LEU A 160 12.79 15.05 -8.94
C LEU A 160 14.32 15.05 -9.12
N ARG A 161 15.05 14.28 -8.31
CA ARG A 161 16.52 14.19 -8.44
C ARG A 161 16.95 13.68 -9.82
N TYR A 162 16.27 12.69 -10.37
CA TYR A 162 16.55 12.22 -11.73
C TYR A 162 16.25 13.31 -12.77
N ALA A 163 15.11 13.97 -12.67
CA ALA A 163 14.76 15.06 -13.60
C ALA A 163 15.82 16.19 -13.58
N TYR A 164 16.25 16.65 -12.40
CA TYR A 164 17.24 17.72 -12.27
C TYR A 164 18.64 17.31 -12.77
N LYS A 165 19.03 16.04 -12.62
CA LYS A 165 20.33 15.54 -13.10
C LYS A 165 20.44 15.49 -14.63
N HIS A 166 19.34 15.60 -15.35
CA HIS A 166 19.30 15.57 -16.82
C HIS A 166 19.02 16.94 -17.45
N ILE A 167 18.81 17.98 -16.63
CA ILE A 167 18.60 19.37 -17.09
C ILE A 167 19.91 20.19 -17.03
N PHE A 168 20.89 19.74 -16.26
CA PHE A 168 22.21 20.40 -16.08
C PHE A 168 23.35 19.42 -16.37
#